data_AF-A0A9W3HH52-F1
#
_entry.id   AF-A0A9W3HH52-F1
#
_cell.length_a   1.000
_cell.length_b   1.000
_cell.length_c   1.000
_cell.angle_alpha   90.00
_cell.angle_beta   90.00
_cell.angle_gamma   90.00
#
_symmetry.space_group_name_H-M   'P 1'
#
loop_
_entity.id
_entity.type
_entity.pdbx_description
1 polymer ?
#
loop_
_entity_poly.entity_id
_entity_poly.type
_entity_poly.pdbx_seq_one_letter_code
_entity_poly.pdbx_strand_id
1 'polypeptide(L)'
;TPELTPFVLFTGFEPVQVQQYIKKLYILGGEVAESAQKCTHLIASKVTRTVKFLTAVSVVKHIVTPEWLEECFRCQKFIDEQNYLLRDAEAEVLFSFSLEESLRRAHVSPLFKVQLEGKS
;
A
#
# COMPACT_ATOMS: atom_id res chain seq x y z
N THR A 1 11.27 -12.27 12.66
CA THR A 1 10.17 -12.90 11.87
C THR A 1 10.69 -13.09 10.47
N PRO A 2 10.42 -14.20 9.76
CA PRO A 2 10.84 -14.28 8.37
C PRO A 2 10.25 -13.05 7.66
N GLU A 3 11.10 -12.26 7.00
CA GLU A 3 10.66 -11.14 6.18
C GLU A 3 9.65 -11.72 5.19
N LEU A 4 8.37 -11.40 5.38
CA LEU A 4 7.35 -11.80 4.43
C LEU A 4 7.65 -11.02 3.16
N THR A 5 7.95 -11.73 2.07
CA THR A 5 8.16 -11.16 0.74
C THR A 5 7.11 -10.09 0.44
N PRO A 6 7.51 -8.83 0.22
CA PRO A 6 6.56 -7.76 -0.08
C PRO A 6 5.84 -8.03 -1.41
N PHE A 7 4.51 -8.10 -1.33
CA PHE A 7 3.61 -8.05 -2.47
C PHE A 7 3.13 -6.60 -2.65
N VAL A 8 3.48 -5.98 -3.78
CA VAL A 8 3.38 -4.54 -3.99
C VAL A 8 2.40 -4.18 -5.10
N LEU A 9 1.59 -3.14 -4.87
CA LEU A 9 0.86 -2.43 -5.92
C LEU A 9 1.38 -1.00 -6.07
N PHE A 10 1.45 -0.53 -7.31
CA PHE A 10 1.81 0.84 -7.65
C PHE A 10 0.57 1.61 -8.13
N THR A 11 0.41 2.85 -7.68
CA THR A 11 -0.66 3.75 -8.13
C THR A 11 -0.20 5.19 -8.24
N GLY A 12 -0.73 5.92 -9.24
CA GLY A 12 -0.41 7.33 -9.45
C GLY A 12 0.95 7.61 -10.11
N PHE A 13 1.51 6.62 -10.82
CA PHE A 13 2.80 6.75 -11.53
C PHE A 13 2.64 6.50 -13.02
N GLU A 14 3.54 7.10 -13.81
CA GLU A 14 3.62 6.85 -15.25
C GLU A 14 4.12 5.43 -15.54
N PRO A 15 3.73 4.81 -16.67
CA PRO A 15 4.11 3.43 -17.00
C PRO A 15 5.62 3.17 -16.96
N VAL A 16 6.43 4.14 -17.41
CA VAL A 16 7.90 4.02 -17.41
C VAL A 16 8.45 3.94 -15.99
N GLN A 17 7.92 4.75 -15.06
CA GLN A 17 8.34 4.71 -13.66
C GLN A 17 7.93 3.39 -13.00
N VAL A 18 6.71 2.93 -13.27
CA VAL A 18 6.23 1.62 -12.77
C VAL A 18 7.16 0.49 -13.22
N GLN A 19 7.59 0.48 -14.48
CA GLN A 19 8.54 -0.52 -14.98
C GLN A 19 9.89 -0.46 -14.25
N GLN A 20 10.39 0.73 -13.91
CA GLN A 20 11.62 0.89 -13.14
C GLN A 20 11.47 0.36 -11.71
N TYR A 21 10.36 0.68 -11.04
CA TYR A 21 10.08 0.18 -9.70
C TYR A 21 9.91 -1.34 -9.66
N ILE A 22 9.20 -1.92 -10.63
CA ILE A 22 9.04 -3.38 -10.75
C ILE A 22 10.41 -4.07 -10.86
N LYS A 23 11.34 -3.53 -11.65
CA LYS A 23 12.70 -4.09 -11.74
C LYS A 23 13.41 -4.08 -10.40
N LYS A 24 13.37 -2.96 -9.67
CA LYS A 24 14.00 -2.84 -8.34
C LYS A 24 13.38 -3.82 -7.34
N LEU A 25 12.05 -3.92 -7.35
CA LEU A 25 11.30 -4.83 -6.50
C LEU A 25 11.71 -6.29 -6.71
N TYR A 26 11.78 -6.74 -7.97
CA TYR A 26 12.20 -8.11 -8.27
C TYR A 26 13.66 -8.39 -7.91
N ILE A 27 14.56 -7.41 -8.10
CA ILE A 27 15.96 -7.56 -7.68
C ILE A 27 16.07 -7.76 -6.17
N LEU A 28 15.22 -7.09 -5.38
CA LEU A 28 15.12 -7.24 -3.92
C LEU A 28 14.40 -8.52 -3.49
N GLY A 29 13.83 -9.28 -4.42
CA GLY A 29 13.07 -10.51 -4.13
C GLY A 29 11.62 -10.28 -3.74
N GLY A 30 11.06 -9.08 -3.94
CA GLY A 30 9.64 -8.79 -3.79
C GLY A 30 8.83 -9.10 -5.05
N GLU A 31 7.50 -9.05 -4.95
CA GLU A 31 6.59 -9.40 -6.05
C GLU A 31 5.53 -8.32 -6.30
N VAL A 32 5.09 -8.19 -7.55
CA VAL A 32 3.90 -7.38 -7.87
C VAL A 32 2.66 -8.17 -7.47
N ALA A 33 1.79 -7.57 -6.65
CA ALA A 33 0.57 -8.25 -6.23
C ALA A 33 -0.42 -8.42 -7.40
N GLU A 34 -1.02 -9.60 -7.51
CA GLU A 34 -2.05 -9.89 -8.53
C GLU A 34 -3.38 -9.16 -8.27
N SER A 35 -3.63 -8.78 -7.01
CA SER A 35 -4.85 -8.09 -6.59
C SER A 35 -4.63 -7.30 -5.30
N ALA A 36 -5.55 -6.40 -4.97
CA ALA A 36 -5.53 -5.67 -3.70
C ALA A 36 -5.53 -6.61 -2.48
N GLN A 37 -6.24 -7.75 -2.55
CA GLN A 37 -6.35 -8.70 -1.44
C GLN A 37 -5.03 -9.42 -1.11
N LYS A 38 -4.16 -9.61 -2.10
CA LYS A 38 -2.81 -10.17 -1.91
C LYS A 38 -1.76 -9.10 -1.66
N CYS A 39 -2.14 -7.83 -1.70
CA CYS A 39 -1.21 -6.72 -1.57
C CYS A 39 -0.85 -6.49 -0.09
N THR A 40 0.44 -6.39 0.19
CA THR A 40 0.97 -6.02 1.51
C THR A 40 1.35 -4.56 1.58
N HIS A 41 1.84 -4.00 0.46
CA HIS A 41 2.36 -2.64 0.35
C HIS A 41 1.75 -1.93 -0.86
N LEU A 42 1.03 -0.84 -0.62
CA LEU A 42 0.66 0.09 -1.69
C LEU A 42 1.69 1.21 -1.75
N ILE A 43 2.36 1.36 -2.90
CA ILE A 43 3.26 2.48 -3.16
C ILE A 43 2.50 3.58 -3.91
N ALA A 44 2.50 4.78 -3.35
CA ALA A 44 1.85 5.97 -3.89
C ALA A 44 2.57 7.25 -3.44
N SER A 45 2.60 8.30 -4.29
CA SER A 45 3.18 9.60 -3.91
C SER A 45 2.19 10.55 -3.22
N LYS A 46 0.89 10.28 -3.33
CA LYS A 46 -0.19 11.08 -2.74
C LYS A 46 -1.45 10.24 -2.58
N VAL A 47 -2.38 10.70 -1.76
CA VAL A 47 -3.70 10.07 -1.65
C VAL A 47 -4.44 10.32 -2.98
N THR A 48 -4.87 9.24 -3.62
CA THR A 48 -5.65 9.32 -4.86
C THR A 48 -6.95 8.56 -4.72
N ARG A 49 -8.01 9.00 -5.41
CA ARG A 49 -9.30 8.29 -5.46
C ARG A 49 -9.33 7.25 -6.59
N THR A 50 -8.19 6.62 -6.87
CA THR A 50 -8.11 5.54 -7.86
C THR A 50 -8.70 4.25 -7.29
N VAL A 51 -9.22 3.37 -8.15
CA VAL A 51 -9.75 2.06 -7.74
C VAL A 51 -8.69 1.27 -6.97
N LYS A 52 -7.43 1.28 -7.43
CA LYS A 52 -6.31 0.64 -6.73
C LYS A 52 -6.13 1.16 -5.31
N PHE A 53 -6.15 2.48 -5.11
CA PHE A 53 -5.97 3.06 -3.78
C PHE A 53 -7.15 2.72 -2.86
N LEU A 54 -8.38 2.92 -3.33
CA LEU A 54 -9.59 2.69 -2.53
C LEU A 54 -9.83 1.20 -2.19
N THR A 55 -9.40 0.28 -3.05
CA THR A 55 -9.50 -1.16 -2.76
C THR A 55 -8.34 -1.67 -1.91
N ALA A 56 -7.16 -1.06 -2.02
CA ALA A 56 -5.98 -1.43 -1.24
C ALA A 56 -6.04 -0.88 0.20
N VAL A 57 -6.51 0.35 0.42
CA VAL A 57 -6.51 1.00 1.75
C VAL A 57 -7.25 0.21 2.82
N SER A 58 -8.20 -0.65 2.44
CA SER A 58 -8.93 -1.50 3.39
C SER A 58 -8.29 -2.85 3.69
N VAL A 59 -7.17 -3.20 3.04
CA VAL A 59 -6.57 -4.55 3.12
C VAL A 59 -5.04 -4.57 3.25
N VAL A 60 -4.35 -3.53 2.76
CA VAL A 60 -2.88 -3.49 2.81
C VAL A 60 -2.39 -3.17 4.21
N LYS A 61 -1.20 -3.69 4.51
CA LYS A 61 -0.52 -3.42 5.77
C LYS A 61 0.11 -2.04 5.79
N HIS A 62 0.68 -1.64 4.66
CA HIS A 62 1.45 -0.41 4.55
C HIS A 62 1.02 0.36 3.30
N ILE A 63 0.87 1.68 3.47
CA ILE A 63 0.83 2.63 2.35
C ILE A 63 2.05 3.52 2.50
N VAL A 64 2.99 3.39 1.56
CA VAL A 64 4.30 4.04 1.62
C VAL A 64 4.57 4.86 0.36
N THR A 65 5.50 5.79 0.48
CA THR A 65 5.99 6.59 -0.63
C THR A 65 7.02 5.79 -1.46
N PRO A 66 7.29 6.16 -2.73
CA PRO A 66 8.26 5.43 -3.57
C PRO A 66 9.69 5.46 -3.00
N GLU A 67 10.02 6.43 -2.15
CA GLU A 67 11.30 6.55 -1.46
C GLU A 67 11.61 5.32 -0.60
N TRP A 68 10.60 4.60 -0.10
CA TRP A 68 10.81 3.34 0.60
C TRP A 68 11.49 2.31 -0.30
N LEU A 69 10.97 2.10 -1.52
CA LEU A 69 11.53 1.11 -2.44
C LEU A 69 12.89 1.55 -2.97
N GLU A 70 13.08 2.85 -3.16
CA GLU A 70 14.39 3.43 -3.51
C GLU A 70 15.43 3.17 -2.41
N GLU A 71 15.06 3.38 -1.15
CA GLU A 71 15.94 3.10 -0.03
C GLU A 71 16.20 1.61 0.13
N CYS A 72 15.18 0.76 0.02
CA CYS A 72 15.33 -0.69 0.04
C CYS A 72 16.34 -1.13 -1.02
N PHE A 73 16.21 -0.58 -2.23
CA PHE A 73 17.12 -0.87 -3.32
C PHE A 73 18.54 -0.38 -3.00
N ARG A 74 18.70 0.81 -2.43
CA ARG A 74 20.01 1.31 -2.00
C ARG A 74 20.66 0.43 -0.94
N CYS A 75 19.89 -0.04 0.03
CA CYS A 75 20.35 -0.90 1.12
C CYS A 75 20.44 -2.39 0.73
N GLN A 76 19.97 -2.77 -0.47
CA GLN A 76 19.88 -4.16 -0.95
C GLN A 76 19.11 -5.09 0.00
N LYS A 77 18.08 -4.55 0.67
CA LYS A 77 17.16 -5.29 1.56
C LYS A 77 15.87 -4.51 1.75
N PHE A 78 14.80 -5.19 2.16
CA PHE A 78 13.63 -4.48 2.64
C PHE A 78 13.94 -3.83 4.00
N ILE A 79 13.50 -2.60 4.17
CA ILE A 79 13.70 -1.82 5.40
C ILE A 79 12.35 -1.45 6.00
N ASP A 80 12.39 -1.02 7.26
CA ASP A 80 11.21 -0.59 7.99
C ASP A 80 10.47 0.56 7.27
N GLU A 81 9.14 0.44 7.21
CA GLU A 81 8.25 1.33 6.46
C GLU A 81 7.96 2.65 7.21
N GLN A 82 8.23 2.75 8.51
CA GLN A 82 7.73 3.81 9.39
C GLN A 82 8.14 5.21 8.92
N ASN A 83 9.36 5.36 8.39
CA ASN A 83 9.88 6.64 7.89
C ASN A 83 9.34 7.01 6.49
N TYR A 84 8.61 6.11 5.85
CA TYR A 84 8.14 6.23 4.48
C TYR A 84 6.62 6.11 4.37
N LEU A 85 5.90 6.11 5.49
CA LEU A 85 4.44 6.10 5.48
C LEU A 85 3.93 7.31 4.70
N LEU A 86 2.95 7.07 3.82
CA LEU A 86 2.33 8.14 3.06
C LEU A 86 1.59 9.09 4.02
N ARG A 87 1.97 10.37 3.99
CA ARG A 87 1.28 11.45 4.71
C ARG A 87 0.90 12.52 3.70
N ASP A 88 -0.40 12.77 3.57
CA ASP A 88 -0.94 13.75 2.62
C ASP A 88 -1.90 14.68 3.37
N ALA A 89 -1.32 15.70 4.00
CA ALA A 89 -2.06 16.62 4.87
C ALA A 89 -3.15 17.38 4.10
N GLU A 90 -2.93 17.68 2.81
CA GLU A 90 -3.92 18.35 1.98
C GLU A 90 -5.14 17.45 1.77
N ALA A 91 -4.92 16.19 1.38
CA ALA A 91 -6.02 15.24 1.20
C ALA A 91 -6.72 14.91 2.53
N GLU A 92 -5.98 14.74 3.62
CA GLU A 92 -6.53 14.47 4.95
C GLU A 92 -7.46 15.59 5.43
N VAL A 93 -7.08 16.85 5.21
CA VAL A 93 -7.94 18.01 5.49
C VAL A 93 -9.14 18.03 4.54
N LEU A 94 -8.90 17.89 3.23
CA LEU A 94 -9.95 17.96 2.21
C LEU A 94 -11.05 16.92 2.42
N PHE A 95 -10.68 15.70 2.80
CA PHE A 95 -11.62 14.60 3.03
C PHE A 95 -11.96 14.39 4.51
N SER A 96 -11.42 15.21 5.41
CA SER A 96 -11.66 15.16 6.85
C SER A 96 -11.42 13.75 7.45
N PHE A 97 -10.27 13.16 7.14
CA PHE A 97 -9.88 11.82 7.59
C PHE A 97 -8.40 11.75 7.93
N SER A 98 -7.99 10.68 8.63
CA SER A 98 -6.58 10.30 8.79
C SER A 98 -6.34 8.98 8.06
N LEU A 99 -5.32 8.93 7.21
CA LEU A 99 -4.92 7.72 6.49
C LEU A 99 -4.41 6.66 7.46
N GLU A 100 -3.58 7.06 8.43
CA GLU A 100 -3.06 6.20 9.48
C GLU A 100 -4.19 5.54 10.30
N GLU A 101 -5.16 6.34 10.77
CA GLU A 101 -6.31 5.81 11.51
C GLU A 101 -7.19 4.91 10.63
N SER A 102 -7.29 5.21 9.33
CA SER A 102 -8.06 4.39 8.39
C SER A 102 -7.42 3.01 8.18
N LEU A 103 -6.09 2.96 8.06
CA LEU A 103 -5.34 1.70 8.04
C LEU A 103 -5.50 0.96 9.36
N ARG A 104 -5.36 1.65 10.51
CA ARG A 104 -5.53 1.02 11.83
C ARG A 104 -6.89 0.35 11.98
N ARG A 105 -7.97 1.04 11.58
CA ARG A 105 -9.34 0.51 11.63
C ARG A 105 -9.53 -0.69 10.70
N ALA A 106 -8.98 -0.63 9.48
CA ALA A 106 -9.07 -1.73 8.52
C ALA A 106 -8.43 -3.03 9.04
N HIS A 107 -7.34 -2.92 9.81
CA HIS A 107 -6.68 -4.06 10.44
C HIS A 107 -7.45 -4.66 11.62
N VAL A 108 -8.25 -3.84 12.33
CA VAL A 108 -9.05 -4.29 13.48
C VAL A 108 -10.36 -4.95 13.02
N SER A 109 -10.96 -4.44 11.95
CA SER A 109 -12.24 -4.92 11.43
C SER A 109 -12.33 -4.60 9.94
N PRO A 110 -12.80 -5.53 9.08
CA PRO A 110 -13.14 -5.20 7.71
C PRO A 110 -14.10 -4.01 7.68
N LEU A 111 -13.76 -2.98 6.89
CA LEU A 111 -14.54 -1.74 6.80
C LEU A 111 -15.97 -2.00 6.30
N PHE A 112 -16.15 -3.07 5.53
CA PHE A 112 -17.44 -3.57 5.08
C PHE A 112 -17.64 -5.00 5.58
N LYS A 113 -18.48 -5.20 6.59
CA LYS A 113 -19.00 -6.52 6.94
C LYS A 113 -20.16 -6.84 6.01
N VAL A 114 -20.04 -7.88 5.20
CA VAL A 114 -21.19 -8.47 4.53
C VAL A 114 -22.03 -9.13 5.62
N GLN A 115 -23.14 -8.49 6.00
CA GLN A 115 -24.18 -9.17 6.78
C GLN A 115 -24.77 -10.23 5.85
N LEU A 116 -24.26 -11.46 5.94
CA LEU A 116 -24.99 -12.60 5.40
C LEU A 116 -26.21 -12.76 6.30
N GLU A 117 -27.31 -12.10 5.92
CA GLU A 117 -28.62 -12.43 6.44
C GLU A 117 -28.91 -13.88 6.05
N GLY A 118 -28.66 -14.79 6.99
CA GLY A 118 -29.15 -16.15 6.94
C GLY A 118 -30.67 -16.11 6.87
N LYS A 119 -31.21 -16.31 5.68
CA LYS A 119 -32.58 -16.79 5.53
C LYS A 119 -32.55 -18.28 5.83
N SER A 120 -32.81 -18.61 7.10
CA SER A 120 -33.38 -19.91 7.47
C SER A 120 -34.84 -19.98 7.06
#